data_AF-A0A0G1S176-F1
#
_entry.id   AF-A0A0G1S176-F1
#
_cell.length_a   1.000
_cell.length_b   1.000
_cell.length_c   1.000
_cell.angle_alpha   90.00
_cell.angle_beta   90.00
_cell.angle_gamma   90.00
#
_symmetry.space_group_name_H-M   'P 1'
#
loop_
_entity.id
_entity.type
_entity.pdbx_description
1 polymer ?
#
loop_
_entity_poly.entity_id
_entity_poly.type
_entity_poly.pdbx_seq_one_letter_code
_entity_poly.pdbx_strand_id
1 'polypeptide(L)'
;MLFPITALILGIIVLVSLKRGAVFVPTDTGAVLTLIEMLEIKSSDKAIDLGSGDGRVVVALALAGAEAHGYEHNPLLVWWSRHKIRRAGLSERAFIH
;
A
#
# COMPACT_ATOMS: atom_id res chain seq x y z
N MET A 1 28.22 22.31 -3.98
CA MET A 1 28.10 21.89 -2.57
C MET A 1 26.95 20.90 -2.29
N LEU A 2 25.90 20.82 -3.13
CA LEU A 2 24.77 19.89 -2.92
C LEU A 2 25.05 18.43 -3.34
N PHE A 3 25.93 18.22 -4.32
CA PHE A 3 26.27 16.89 -4.85
C PHE A 3 26.66 15.82 -3.80
N PRO A 4 27.56 16.09 -2.82
CA PRO A 4 27.91 15.08 -1.82
C PRO A 4 26.73 14.73 -0.90
N ILE A 5 25.86 15.69 -0.60
CA ILE A 5 24.68 15.48 0.25
C ILE A 5 23.67 14.60 -0.50
N THR A 6 23.39 14.89 -1.77
CA THR A 6 22.47 14.09 -2.59
C THR A 6 22.98 12.68 -2.82
N ALA A 7 24.29 12.51 -3.07
CA ALA A 7 24.91 11.19 -3.23
C ALA A 7 24.84 10.37 -1.94
N LEU A 8 25.05 11.00 -0.79
CA LEU A 8 24.92 10.34 0.51
C LEU A 8 23.48 9.88 0.79
N ILE A 9 22.48 10.75 0.54
CA ILE A 9 21.06 10.39 0.71
C ILE A 9 20.70 9.22 -0.20
N LEU A 10 21.10 9.27 -1.48
CA LEU A 10 20.85 8.20 -2.43
C LEU A 10 21.52 6.89 -1.99
N GLY A 11 22.77 6.96 -1.52
CA GLY A 11 23.49 5.81 -0.99
C GLY A 11 22.77 5.17 0.21
N ILE A 12 22.25 5.97 1.14
CA ILE A 12 21.47 5.48 2.28
C ILE A 12 20.18 4.79 1.82
N ILE A 13 19.44 5.38 0.88
CA ILE A 13 18.21 4.79 0.33
C ILE A 13 18.50 3.42 -0.30
N VAL A 14 19.54 3.33 -1.12
CA VAL A 14 19.95 2.07 -1.76
C VAL A 14 20.35 1.03 -0.73
N LEU A 15 21.17 1.39 0.26
CA LEU A 15 21.61 0.48 1.32
C LEU A 15 20.45 -0.06 2.16
N VAL A 16 19.48 0.80 2.50
CA VAL A 16 18.26 0.38 3.21
C VAL A 16 17.44 -0.56 2.32
N SER A 17 17.29 -0.23 1.03
CA SER A 17 16.47 -1.01 0.11
C SER A 17 17.02 -2.41 -0.13
N LEU A 18 18.34 -2.54 -0.25
CA LEU A 18 19.01 -3.84 -0.44
C LEU A 18 18.84 -4.78 0.77
N LYS A 19 18.68 -4.25 1.99
CA LYS A 19 18.52 -5.07 3.19
C LYS A 19 17.07 -5.31 3.61
N ARG A 20 16.18 -4.33 3.36
CA ARG A 20 14.82 -4.31 3.93
C ARG A 20 13.71 -4.33 2.89
N GLY A 21 14.03 -4.46 1.60
CA GLY A 21 13.05 -4.33 0.53
C GLY A 21 12.80 -2.87 0.16
N ALA A 22 11.87 -2.63 -0.76
CA ALA A 22 11.59 -1.29 -1.27
C ALA A 22 11.23 -0.31 -0.14
N VAL A 23 11.73 0.91 -0.23
CA VAL A 23 11.27 2.01 0.63
C VAL A 23 9.81 2.32 0.32
N PHE A 24 9.03 2.57 1.38
CA PHE A 24 7.63 2.95 1.23
C PHE A 24 7.51 4.35 0.63
N VAL A 25 7.03 4.41 -0.61
CA VAL A 25 6.62 5.63 -1.30
C VAL A 25 5.19 5.39 -1.80
N PRO A 26 4.19 6.07 -1.21
CA PRO A 26 2.81 5.77 -1.53
C PRO A 26 2.42 6.19 -2.95
N THR A 27 1.62 5.36 -3.62
CA THR A 27 0.93 5.72 -4.86
C THR A 27 -0.02 6.89 -4.62
N ASP A 28 0.00 7.87 -5.52
CA ASP A 28 -0.92 9.01 -5.48
C ASP A 28 -2.39 8.56 -5.45
N THR A 29 -3.22 9.25 -4.66
CA THR A 29 -4.62 8.86 -4.46
C THR A 29 -5.42 8.94 -5.76
N GLY A 30 -5.14 9.92 -6.63
CA GLY A 30 -5.80 10.02 -7.93
C GLY A 30 -5.45 8.83 -8.82
N ALA A 31 -4.18 8.42 -8.85
CA ALA A 31 -3.76 7.22 -9.57
C ALA A 31 -4.41 5.94 -9.04
N VAL A 32 -4.62 5.83 -7.72
CA VAL A 32 -5.36 4.71 -7.13
C VAL A 32 -6.81 4.71 -7.61
N LEU A 33 -7.49 5.86 -7.64
CA LEU A 33 -8.87 5.93 -8.12
C LEU A 33 -8.98 5.53 -9.60
N THR A 34 -8.07 6.03 -10.45
CA THR A 34 -8.01 5.63 -11.86
C THR A 34 -7.81 4.13 -12.01
N LEU A 35 -6.94 3.51 -11.21
CA LEU A 35 -6.75 2.06 -11.21
C LEU A 35 -8.07 1.34 -10.87
N ILE A 36 -8.79 1.76 -9.83
CA ILE A 36 -10.05 1.13 -9.43
C ILE A 36 -11.12 1.24 -10.52
N GLU A 37 -11.24 2.41 -11.17
CA GLU A 37 -12.18 2.61 -12.28
C GLU A 37 -11.89 1.67 -13.46
N MET A 38 -10.60 1.49 -13.79
CA MET A 38 -10.18 0.60 -14.89
C MET A 38 -10.41 -0.88 -14.60
N LEU A 39 -10.44 -1.29 -13.33
CA LEU A 39 -10.56 -2.69 -12.95
C LEU A 39 -12.01 -3.22 -13.01
N GLU A 40 -13.02 -2.35 -13.16
CA GLU A 40 -14.44 -2.72 -13.24
C GLU A 40 -14.89 -3.73 -12.17
N ILE A 41 -14.47 -3.49 -10.92
CA ILE A 41 -14.58 -4.43 -9.80
C ILE A 41 -16.03 -4.83 -9.54
N LYS A 42 -16.23 -6.14 -9.32
CA LYS A 42 -17.49 -6.76 -8.92
C LYS A 42 -17.42 -7.24 -7.47
N SER A 43 -18.58 -7.36 -6.84
CA SER A 43 -18.69 -7.84 -5.45
C SER A 43 -18.23 -9.28 -5.22
N SER A 44 -18.09 -10.07 -6.28
CA SER A 44 -17.53 -11.43 -6.25
C SER A 44 -16.00 -11.47 -6.33
N ASP A 45 -15.37 -10.35 -6.64
CA ASP A 45 -13.94 -10.34 -6.95
C ASP A 45 -13.09 -10.42 -5.69
N LYS A 46 -11.97 -11.12 -5.80
CA LYS A 46 -10.91 -11.13 -4.80
C LYS A 46 -9.69 -10.44 -5.37
N ALA A 47 -9.10 -9.54 -4.60
CA ALA A 47 -7.96 -8.75 -5.03
C ALA A 47 -6.81 -8.88 -4.03
N ILE A 48 -5.58 -8.91 -4.56
CA ILE A 48 -4.37 -8.98 -3.76
C ILE A 48 -3.47 -7.79 -4.10
N ASP A 49 -2.99 -7.09 -3.08
CA ASP A 49 -2.01 -6.01 -3.17
C ASP A 49 -0.68 -6.44 -2.52
N LEU A 50 0.36 -6.58 -3.34
CA LEU A 50 1.67 -7.07 -2.92
C LEU A 50 2.58 -5.88 -2.60
N GLY A 51 2.97 -5.73 -1.32
CA GLY A 51 3.62 -4.52 -0.84
C GLY A 51 2.59 -3.42 -0.56
N SER A 52 1.54 -3.78 0.18
CA SER A 52 0.35 -2.93 0.34
C SER A 52 0.61 -1.62 1.08
N GLY A 53 1.76 -1.48 1.75
CA GLY A 53 2.19 -0.25 2.39
C GLY A 53 1.17 0.23 3.42
N ASP A 54 0.69 1.46 3.26
CA ASP A 54 -0.36 2.02 4.10
C ASP A 54 -1.76 1.49 3.80
N GLY A 55 -1.92 0.48 2.93
CA GLY A 55 -3.18 -0.20 2.67
C GLY A 55 -4.19 0.62 1.89
N ARG A 56 -3.79 1.75 1.27
CA ARG A 56 -4.72 2.62 0.52
C ARG A 56 -5.38 1.90 -0.65
N VAL A 57 -4.65 1.05 -1.36
CA VAL A 57 -5.18 0.29 -2.51
C VAL A 57 -6.12 -0.80 -2.01
N VAL A 58 -5.72 -1.54 -0.97
CA VAL A 58 -6.59 -2.54 -0.29
C VAL A 58 -7.92 -1.92 0.15
N VAL A 59 -7.88 -0.75 0.79
CA VAL A 59 -9.10 -0.02 1.20
C VAL A 59 -9.93 0.39 -0.02
N ALA A 60 -9.30 0.91 -1.08
CA ALA A 60 -10.00 1.32 -2.29
C ALA A 60 -10.67 0.13 -3.01
N LEU A 61 -9.97 -1.01 -3.14
CA LEU A 61 -10.49 -2.27 -3.68
C LEU A 61 -11.72 -2.75 -2.87
N ALA A 62 -11.62 -2.71 -1.54
CA ALA A 62 -12.70 -3.13 -0.65
C ALA A 62 -13.92 -2.18 -0.69
N LEU A 63 -13.70 -0.88 -0.85
CA LEU A 63 -14.76 0.10 -1.08
C LEU A 63 -15.45 -0.12 -2.43
N ALA A 64 -14.70 -0.51 -3.45
CA ALA A 64 -15.24 -0.87 -4.76
C ALA A 64 -16.01 -2.21 -4.77
N GLY A 65 -15.90 -3.00 -3.70
CA GLY A 65 -16.73 -4.19 -3.48
C GLY A 65 -15.96 -5.51 -3.43
N ALA A 66 -14.66 -5.52 -3.70
CA ALA A 66 -13.85 -6.74 -3.66
C ALA A 66 -13.57 -7.21 -2.22
N GLU A 67 -13.31 -8.51 -2.07
CA GLU A 67 -12.58 -9.06 -0.92
C GLU A 67 -11.08 -8.81 -1.14
N ALA A 68 -10.50 -7.86 -0.42
CA ALA A 68 -9.15 -7.35 -0.66
C ALA A 68 -8.14 -7.83 0.40
N HIS A 69 -7.00 -8.32 -0.05
CA HIS A 69 -5.89 -8.78 0.79
C HIS A 69 -4.61 -8.00 0.47
N GLY A 70 -4.06 -7.31 1.47
CA GLY A 70 -2.74 -6.69 1.37
C GLY A 70 -1.68 -7.52 2.07
N TYR A 71 -0.50 -7.65 1.46
CA TYR A 71 0.68 -8.23 2.09
C TYR A 71 1.70 -7.13 2.32
N GLU A 72 2.11 -6.91 3.57
CA GLU A 72 3.07 -5.88 3.95
C GLU A 72 4.01 -6.40 5.04
N HIS A 73 5.32 -6.34 4.80
CA HIS A 73 6.29 -6.85 5.76
C HIS A 73 6.56 -5.88 6.92
N ASN A 74 6.29 -4.58 6.74
CA ASN A 74 6.62 -3.54 7.71
C ASN A 74 5.54 -3.50 8.80
N PRO A 75 5.85 -3.89 10.05
CA PRO A 75 4.85 -4.03 11.10
C PRO A 75 4.15 -2.71 11.46
N LEU A 76 4.82 -1.56 11.28
CA LEU A 76 4.21 -0.25 11.53
C LEU A 76 3.16 0.09 10.47
N LEU A 77 3.45 -0.22 9.21
CA LEU A 77 2.51 -0.03 8.11
C LEU A 77 1.33 -1.01 8.23
N VAL A 78 1.58 -2.27 8.57
CA VAL A 78 0.52 -3.25 8.88
C VAL A 78 -0.44 -2.73 9.96
N TRP A 79 0.11 -2.26 11.09
CA TRP A 79 -0.71 -1.71 12.17
C TRP A 79 -1.54 -0.50 11.70
N TRP A 80 -0.93 0.41 10.95
CA TRP A 80 -1.59 1.60 10.42
C TRP A 80 -2.71 1.24 9.42
N SER A 81 -2.44 0.31 8.51
CA SER A 81 -3.39 -0.18 7.52
C SER A 81 -4.60 -0.84 8.18
N ARG A 82 -4.38 -1.70 9.18
CA ARG A 82 -5.46 -2.32 9.98
C ARG A 82 -6.30 -1.27 10.71
N HIS A 83 -5.67 -0.24 11.26
CA HIS A 83 -6.38 0.87 11.91
C HIS A 83 -7.29 1.61 10.90
N LYS A 84 -6.78 1.91 9.70
CA LYS A 84 -7.57 2.57 8.63
C LYS A 84 -8.73 1.71 8.15
N ILE A 85 -8.51 0.41 7.92
CA ILE A 85 -9.57 -0.54 7.56
C ILE A 85 -10.69 -0.55 8.59
N ARG A 86 -10.34 -0.64 9.89
CA ARG A 86 -11.33 -0.62 10.97
C ARG A 86 -12.11 0.69 11.01
N ARG A 87 -11.43 1.83 10.83
CA ARG A 87 -12.08 3.15 10.80
C ARG A 87 -13.01 3.33 9.61
N ALA A 88 -12.73 2.66 8.49
CA ALA A 88 -13.58 2.65 7.31
C ALA A 88 -14.73 1.62 7.38
N GLY A 89 -14.80 0.80 8.44
CA GLY A 89 -15.84 -0.23 8.57
C GLY A 89 -15.68 -1.41 7.60
N LEU A 90 -14.45 -1.65 7.11
CA LEU A 90 -14.18 -2.66 6.07
C LEU A 90 -13.60 -3.97 6.61
N SER A 91 -13.64 -4.20 7.93
CA SER A 91 -12.99 -5.34 8.58
C SER A 91 -13.48 -6.72 8.10
N GLU A 92 -14.67 -6.79 7.49
CA GLU A 92 -15.24 -8.04 6.94
C GLU A 92 -14.80 -8.35 5.50
N ARG A 93 -14.06 -7.43 4.85
CA ARG A 93 -13.69 -7.57 3.43
C ARG A 93 -12.30 -7.07 3.07
N ALA A 94 -11.59 -6.43 3.99
CA ALA A 94 -10.23 -5.94 3.80
C ALA A 94 -9.31 -6.53 4.87
N PHE A 95 -8.27 -7.23 4.44
CA PHE A 95 -7.36 -7.95 5.30
C PHE A 95 -5.92 -7.53 5.02
N ILE A 96 -5.11 -7.36 6.06
CA ILE A 96 -3.68 -7.05 5.94
C ILE A 96 -2.88 -8.13 6.65
N HIS A 97 -1.96 -8.72 5.92
CA HIS A 97 -1.06 -9.80 6.33
C HIS A 97 0.34 -9.25 6.53
#